data_AF-A0A0F9HUF6-F1
#
_entry.id   AF-A0A0F9HUF6-F1
#
_cell.length_a   1.000
_cell.length_b   1.000
_cell.length_c   1.000
_cell.angle_alpha   90.00
_cell.angle_beta   90.00
_cell.angle_gamma   90.00
#
_symmetry.space_group_name_H-M   'P 1'
#
loop_
_entity.id
_entity.type
_entity.pdbx_description
1 polymer ?
#
loop_
_entity_poly.entity_id
_entity_poly.type
_entity_poly.pdbx_seq_one_letter_code
_entity_poly.pdbx_strand_id
1 'polypeptide(L)'
;MKKRKPGDLIEVLWTDTIQGTDGWVSRGGITDDTDGTITVAAGTGLIRATDSAVAEVLFTDWAAEAGANVNLADNDTSYIYVEYTGGTPAVFARTTESTDYNTKILLAVIAREGTTLHINAAEKHVVGDHANSMIRRMKETMRYGRVSGGIISATGTRNFGLTAGNWWLGLTEFTTAAFDSSGADRFSYFYRQVSDSGWNEVATQAAIHQTNYDDNSGTLATLSNNKYGVHWVYLETDDHLAVVYGQGDYTLAQAEDAQSPGGLPERLAVQGILVGKIILKESDAAFTQIESAFETTFAGSLAQDHGSLAGLADDDHTQYILKSLLTTRGDIIYRNATVPARLAKGTEGFALIMGANDPGWAAIPGVIENAEIWRLVGNTAINANPLVLTGTMEADDTSGAGSLGSAMSVTSGIFTFPQTGIWEIVFIGSEFHSGGGGTTRISIERTENDTDYAVVSTALQTCVSNERKAAICSFIFEVASLANDKVRFSAADEGGNDWSLQGSSTDNISYFVFKRLGAV
;
A
#
# COMPACT_ATOMS: atom_id res chain seq x y z
N MET A 1 61.59 -78.64 -4.95
CA MET A 1 62.28 -77.69 -4.05
C MET A 1 63.62 -77.29 -4.69
N LYS A 2 63.63 -76.28 -5.57
CA LYS A 2 64.86 -75.74 -6.18
C LYS A 2 65.30 -74.53 -5.36
N LYS A 3 66.45 -74.63 -4.71
CA LYS A 3 67.10 -73.54 -3.95
C LYS A 3 67.50 -72.41 -4.91
N ARG A 4 67.01 -71.19 -4.68
CA ARG A 4 67.59 -69.96 -5.27
C ARG A 4 68.70 -69.44 -4.34
N LYS A 5 69.77 -68.92 -4.95
CA LYS A 5 70.98 -68.40 -4.30
C LYS A 5 70.72 -66.99 -3.74
N PRO A 6 71.40 -66.56 -2.66
CA PRO A 6 71.29 -65.23 -2.11
C PRO A 6 72.10 -64.25 -2.98
N GLY A 7 71.43 -63.25 -3.57
CA GLY A 7 72.08 -62.27 -4.44
C GLY A 7 71.21 -61.64 -5.53
N ASP A 8 69.94 -62.03 -5.68
CA ASP A 8 69.01 -61.28 -6.53
C ASP A 8 68.66 -59.97 -5.82
N LEU A 9 69.36 -58.91 -6.24
CA LEU A 9 68.95 -57.52 -6.06
C LEU A 9 67.44 -57.44 -6.29
N ILE A 10 66.72 -57.04 -5.25
CA ILE A 10 65.39 -56.48 -5.43
C ILE A 10 65.60 -55.23 -6.27
N GLU A 11 65.43 -55.35 -7.59
CA GLU A 11 64.92 -54.23 -8.37
C GLU A 11 63.56 -53.91 -7.73
N VAL A 12 63.61 -53.01 -6.75
CA VAL A 12 62.47 -52.17 -6.44
C VAL A 12 62.21 -51.48 -7.77
N LEU A 13 61.13 -51.86 -8.43
CA LEU A 13 60.58 -51.11 -9.55
C LEU A 13 60.30 -49.70 -9.04
N TRP A 14 61.31 -48.83 -9.09
CA TRP A 14 61.13 -47.39 -9.13
C TRP A 14 60.61 -47.06 -10.52
N THR A 15 59.43 -47.55 -10.86
CA THR A 15 58.49 -46.73 -11.62
C THR A 15 57.67 -46.01 -10.57
N ASP A 16 58.36 -45.19 -9.80
CA ASP A 16 57.82 -44.37 -8.72
C ASP A 16 57.18 -43.14 -9.35
N THR A 17 56.34 -43.36 -10.37
CA THR A 17 55.38 -42.34 -10.77
C THR A 17 54.30 -42.41 -9.71
N ILE A 18 54.49 -41.66 -8.62
CA ILE A 18 53.43 -41.38 -7.66
C ILE A 18 52.24 -40.90 -8.50
N GLN A 19 51.21 -41.74 -8.62
CA GLN A 19 49.94 -41.36 -9.23
C GLN A 19 49.22 -40.50 -8.19
N GLY A 20 49.59 -39.22 -8.13
CA GLY A 20 49.10 -38.26 -7.13
C GLY A 20 48.94 -36.87 -7.73
N THR A 21 48.13 -36.06 -7.05
CA THR A 21 47.92 -34.63 -7.35
C THR A 21 49.09 -33.80 -6.83
N ASP A 22 49.46 -32.76 -7.58
CA ASP A 22 50.54 -31.84 -7.25
C ASP A 22 50.10 -30.82 -6.20
N GLY A 23 50.96 -30.47 -5.25
CA GLY A 23 50.65 -29.51 -4.21
C GLY A 23 51.50 -29.58 -2.96
N TRP A 24 51.12 -28.77 -1.98
CA TRP A 24 51.74 -28.67 -0.67
C TRP A 24 51.40 -29.85 0.24
N VAL A 25 52.39 -30.34 1.00
CA VAL A 25 52.23 -31.44 1.97
C VAL A 25 52.42 -30.96 3.40
N SER A 26 53.52 -30.26 3.70
CA SER A 26 53.77 -29.79 5.07
C SER A 26 54.75 -28.60 5.12
N ARG A 27 54.75 -27.88 6.26
CA ARG A 27 55.61 -26.70 6.55
C ARG A 27 55.42 -25.56 5.54
N GLY A 28 56.45 -24.80 5.15
CA GLY A 28 56.26 -23.68 4.21
C GLY A 28 55.32 -22.58 4.73
N GLY A 29 55.33 -22.32 6.03
CA GLY A 29 54.56 -21.22 6.63
C GLY A 29 55.11 -19.86 6.21
N ILE A 30 54.24 -18.85 6.17
CA ILE A 30 54.59 -17.47 5.86
C ILE A 30 54.49 -16.65 7.13
N THR A 31 55.54 -15.88 7.40
CA THR A 31 55.60 -14.95 8.52
C THR A 31 55.65 -13.52 7.98
N ASP A 32 54.89 -12.62 8.59
CA ASP A 32 54.98 -11.18 8.38
C ASP A 32 56.19 -10.64 9.17
N ASP A 33 57.13 -9.99 8.48
CA ASP A 33 58.33 -9.42 9.09
C ASP A 33 58.10 -8.02 9.67
N THR A 34 56.86 -7.51 9.62
CA THR A 34 56.36 -6.25 10.19
C THR A 34 56.88 -4.97 9.54
N ASP A 35 57.56 -5.09 8.41
CA ASP A 35 58.10 -3.99 7.61
C ASP A 35 57.57 -3.99 6.16
N GLY A 36 56.56 -4.82 5.88
CA GLY A 36 56.00 -5.02 4.56
C GLY A 36 56.69 -6.12 3.74
N THR A 37 57.66 -6.84 4.31
CA THR A 37 58.21 -8.07 3.71
C THR A 37 57.70 -9.32 4.39
N ILE A 38 57.95 -10.47 3.75
CA ILE A 38 57.59 -11.78 4.26
C ILE A 38 58.78 -12.72 4.27
N THR A 39 58.74 -13.67 5.21
CA THR A 39 59.61 -14.82 5.25
C THR A 39 58.80 -16.09 5.00
N VAL A 40 59.15 -16.85 3.98
CA VAL A 40 58.59 -18.18 3.69
C VAL A 40 59.53 -19.25 4.25
N ALA A 41 59.03 -20.09 5.15
CA ALA A 41 59.82 -21.18 5.73
C ALA A 41 60.10 -22.32 4.71
N ALA A 42 61.10 -23.14 5.00
CA ALA A 42 61.33 -24.37 4.24
C ALA A 42 60.11 -25.31 4.34
N GLY A 43 59.83 -26.06 3.29
CA GLY A 43 58.71 -27.00 3.27
C GLY A 43 58.81 -28.06 2.20
N THR A 44 57.76 -28.87 2.10
CA THR A 44 57.75 -30.08 1.29
C THR A 44 56.43 -30.21 0.53
N GLY A 45 56.49 -30.72 -0.70
CA GLY A 45 55.34 -30.89 -1.58
C GLY A 45 55.59 -31.85 -2.74
N LEU A 46 54.56 -32.05 -3.56
CA LEU A 46 54.61 -32.77 -4.82
C LEU A 46 54.50 -31.77 -5.97
N ILE A 47 55.39 -31.84 -6.96
CA ILE A 47 55.41 -30.93 -8.12
C ILE A 47 55.79 -31.71 -9.37
N ARG A 48 55.33 -31.31 -10.55
CA ARG A 48 55.71 -31.98 -11.80
C ARG A 48 56.96 -31.36 -12.43
N ALA A 49 57.70 -32.20 -13.12
CA ALA A 49 58.87 -31.78 -13.90
C ALA A 49 58.50 -30.87 -15.09
N THR A 50 57.27 -30.98 -15.61
CA THR A 50 56.74 -30.15 -16.72
C THR A 50 55.23 -29.93 -16.53
N ASP A 51 54.69 -28.88 -17.15
CA ASP A 51 53.26 -28.54 -17.12
C ASP A 51 52.43 -29.54 -17.95
N SER A 52 52.19 -30.71 -17.36
CA SER A 52 51.41 -31.79 -17.97
C SER A 52 50.94 -32.77 -16.91
N ALA A 53 49.66 -33.13 -16.92
CA ALA A 53 49.06 -34.08 -15.98
C ALA A 53 49.66 -35.49 -16.01
N VAL A 54 50.41 -35.86 -17.07
CA VAL A 54 51.08 -37.16 -17.20
C VAL A 54 52.59 -37.09 -16.94
N ALA A 55 53.13 -35.91 -16.65
CA ALA A 55 54.54 -35.75 -16.32
C ALA A 55 54.87 -36.36 -14.96
N GLU A 56 56.15 -36.69 -14.77
CA GLU A 56 56.68 -37.22 -13.52
C GLU A 56 56.35 -36.30 -12.34
N VAL A 57 55.79 -36.90 -11.28
CA VAL A 57 55.54 -36.23 -10.00
C VAL A 57 56.80 -36.37 -9.14
N LEU A 58 57.36 -35.24 -8.74
CA LEU A 58 58.53 -35.13 -7.89
C LEU A 58 58.11 -34.81 -6.47
N PHE A 59 58.47 -35.67 -5.51
CA PHE A 59 58.44 -35.31 -4.10
C PHE A 59 59.67 -34.48 -3.77
N THR A 60 59.46 -33.24 -3.33
CA THR A 60 60.55 -32.26 -3.23
C THR A 60 60.43 -31.39 -1.99
N ASP A 61 61.59 -30.96 -1.52
CA ASP A 61 61.72 -29.89 -0.53
C ASP A 61 62.05 -28.57 -1.22
N TRP A 62 61.64 -27.45 -0.63
CA TRP A 62 62.13 -26.11 -0.95
C TRP A 62 62.75 -25.47 0.29
N ALA A 63 63.77 -24.65 0.05
CA ALA A 63 64.43 -23.90 1.11
C ALA A 63 63.57 -22.73 1.60
N ALA A 64 63.90 -22.19 2.78
CA ALA A 64 63.32 -20.95 3.26
C ALA A 64 63.77 -19.79 2.35
N GLU A 65 62.90 -18.80 2.15
CA GLU A 65 63.13 -17.64 1.29
C GLU A 65 62.58 -16.37 1.97
N ALA A 66 63.41 -15.34 2.07
CA ALA A 66 63.10 -14.04 2.69
C ALA A 66 63.71 -12.87 1.90
N GLY A 67 64.27 -13.15 0.72
CA GLY A 67 64.96 -12.21 -0.13
C GLY A 67 64.14 -11.81 -1.36
N ALA A 68 64.84 -11.41 -2.42
CA ALA A 68 64.23 -10.75 -3.58
C ALA A 68 63.14 -11.56 -4.29
N ASN A 69 63.16 -12.89 -4.17
CA ASN A 69 62.20 -13.75 -4.84
C ASN A 69 60.78 -13.63 -4.28
N VAL A 70 60.64 -13.24 -3.00
CA VAL A 70 59.33 -13.08 -2.32
C VAL A 70 58.98 -11.62 -2.05
N ASN A 71 59.59 -10.69 -2.79
CA ASN A 71 59.25 -9.27 -2.74
C ASN A 71 57.79 -9.05 -3.17
N LEU A 72 57.02 -8.40 -2.30
CA LEU A 72 55.62 -8.08 -2.54
C LEU A 72 55.49 -6.71 -3.22
N ALA A 73 54.66 -6.64 -4.26
CA ALA A 73 54.27 -5.38 -4.88
C ALA A 73 53.39 -4.58 -3.89
N ASP A 74 53.65 -3.28 -3.77
CA ASP A 74 52.88 -2.39 -2.89
C ASP A 74 51.56 -1.97 -3.56
N ASN A 75 50.48 -1.88 -2.76
CA ASN A 75 49.10 -1.66 -3.22
C ASN A 75 48.65 -2.65 -4.30
N ASP A 76 49.12 -3.90 -4.20
CA ASP A 76 48.80 -4.97 -5.15
C ASP A 76 48.72 -6.33 -4.44
N THR A 77 48.19 -7.32 -5.15
CA THR A 77 48.08 -8.71 -4.69
C THR A 77 49.24 -9.54 -5.24
N SER A 78 49.92 -10.24 -4.35
CA SER A 78 51.00 -11.16 -4.66
C SER A 78 50.59 -12.60 -4.33
N TYR A 79 50.78 -13.49 -5.29
CA TYR A 79 50.59 -14.93 -5.18
C TYR A 79 51.94 -15.59 -4.93
N ILE A 80 52.05 -16.34 -3.82
CA ILE A 80 53.30 -16.97 -3.42
C ILE A 80 53.31 -18.42 -3.90
N TYR A 81 54.19 -18.73 -4.85
CA TYR A 81 54.33 -20.05 -5.44
C TYR A 81 55.65 -20.70 -5.07
N VAL A 82 55.65 -22.01 -4.87
CA VAL A 82 56.85 -22.82 -5.11
C VAL A 82 56.86 -23.18 -6.58
N GLU A 83 57.90 -22.81 -7.33
CA GLU A 83 58.00 -23.07 -8.77
C GLU A 83 59.14 -24.05 -9.07
N TYR A 84 58.88 -25.00 -9.97
CA TYR A 84 59.90 -25.90 -10.51
C TYR A 84 60.42 -25.38 -11.85
N THR A 85 61.68 -24.94 -11.89
CA THR A 85 62.36 -24.45 -13.11
C THR A 85 63.53 -25.34 -13.53
N GLY A 86 63.56 -26.58 -13.02
CA GLY A 86 64.66 -27.52 -13.14
C GLY A 86 65.58 -27.52 -11.90
N GLY A 87 65.89 -28.69 -11.35
CA GLY A 87 66.69 -28.81 -10.12
C GLY A 87 65.84 -28.77 -8.85
N THR A 88 66.22 -27.98 -7.84
CA THR A 88 65.46 -27.82 -6.60
C THR A 88 64.46 -26.67 -6.73
N PRO A 89 63.16 -26.87 -6.44
CA PRO A 89 62.17 -25.82 -6.48
C PRO A 89 62.49 -24.67 -5.53
N ALA A 90 62.08 -23.46 -5.92
CA ALA A 90 62.27 -22.24 -5.14
C ALA A 90 60.96 -21.45 -5.02
N VAL A 91 60.88 -20.60 -4.01
CA VAL A 91 59.69 -19.81 -3.72
C VAL A 91 59.75 -18.47 -4.45
N PHE A 92 58.65 -18.06 -5.06
CA PHE A 92 58.53 -16.78 -5.74
C PHE A 92 57.18 -16.10 -5.49
N ALA A 93 57.20 -14.77 -5.42
CA ALA A 93 56.01 -13.93 -5.52
C ALA A 93 55.70 -13.58 -6.98
N ARG A 94 54.42 -13.57 -7.34
CA ARG A 94 53.90 -13.16 -8.66
C ARG A 94 52.72 -12.22 -8.46
N THR A 95 52.58 -11.20 -9.30
CA THR A 95 51.40 -10.28 -9.29
C THR A 95 50.27 -10.78 -10.20
N THR A 96 50.38 -12.01 -10.70
CA THR A 96 49.37 -12.62 -11.55
C THR A 96 49.19 -14.06 -11.11
N GLU A 97 47.94 -14.47 -10.95
CA GLU A 97 47.61 -15.85 -10.64
C GLU A 97 48.00 -16.76 -11.80
N SER A 98 48.69 -17.85 -11.48
CA SER A 98 49.09 -18.86 -12.46
C SER A 98 47.96 -19.85 -12.71
N THR A 99 47.73 -20.19 -13.97
CA THR A 99 46.83 -21.31 -14.37
C THR A 99 47.56 -22.65 -14.45
N ASP A 100 48.88 -22.67 -14.25
CA ASP A 100 49.69 -23.89 -14.15
C ASP A 100 49.60 -24.45 -12.72
N TYR A 101 48.95 -25.61 -12.61
CA TYR A 101 48.79 -26.37 -11.36
C TYR A 101 49.73 -27.57 -11.27
N ASN A 102 50.64 -27.73 -12.23
CA ASN A 102 51.53 -28.89 -12.32
C ASN A 102 52.96 -28.52 -11.90
N THR A 103 53.53 -27.41 -12.38
CA THR A 103 54.90 -26.98 -12.02
C THR A 103 54.93 -25.91 -10.94
N LYS A 104 53.77 -25.58 -10.34
CA LYS A 104 53.66 -24.57 -9.30
C LYS A 104 52.73 -25.00 -8.17
N ILE A 105 53.16 -24.71 -6.94
CA ILE A 105 52.37 -24.95 -5.72
C ILE A 105 52.04 -23.59 -5.09
N LEU A 106 50.76 -23.22 -5.05
CA LEU A 106 50.33 -22.01 -4.34
C LEU A 106 50.44 -22.21 -2.82
N LEU A 107 51.10 -21.28 -2.14
CA LEU A 107 51.29 -21.28 -0.68
C LEU A 107 50.40 -20.25 0.04
N ALA A 108 50.16 -19.09 -0.58
CA ALA A 108 49.27 -18.04 -0.06
C ALA A 108 48.99 -16.97 -1.11
N VAL A 109 47.95 -16.19 -0.85
CA VAL A 109 47.66 -14.93 -1.53
C VAL A 109 47.83 -13.79 -0.52
N ILE A 110 48.58 -12.74 -0.89
CA ILE A 110 48.93 -11.66 0.03
C ILE A 110 48.68 -10.31 -0.63
N ALA A 111 47.85 -9.47 -0.02
CA ALA A 111 47.72 -8.07 -0.40
C ALA A 111 48.58 -7.21 0.54
N ARG A 112 49.35 -6.28 -0.03
CA ARG A 112 50.23 -5.37 0.72
C ARG A 112 49.76 -3.93 0.57
N GLU A 113 49.65 -3.23 1.70
CA GLU A 113 49.36 -1.80 1.78
C GLU A 113 50.41 -1.11 2.67
N GLY A 114 51.47 -0.57 2.05
CA GLY A 114 52.60 0.01 2.76
C GLY A 114 53.37 -1.05 3.56
N THR A 115 53.23 -1.04 4.89
CA THR A 115 53.82 -2.04 5.78
C THR A 115 52.81 -3.07 6.30
N THR A 116 51.52 -2.90 5.97
CA THR A 116 50.45 -3.80 6.41
C THR A 116 50.29 -4.93 5.40
N LEU A 117 50.26 -6.17 5.88
CA LEU A 117 50.05 -7.36 5.06
C LEU A 117 48.72 -8.05 5.40
N HIS A 118 47.94 -8.34 4.37
CA HIS A 118 46.76 -9.20 4.45
C HIS A 118 47.11 -10.57 3.88
N ILE A 119 47.53 -11.50 4.75
CA ILE A 119 48.01 -12.82 4.36
C ILE A 119 46.87 -13.85 4.40
N ASN A 120 46.46 -14.33 3.22
CA ASN A 120 45.56 -15.49 3.08
C ASN A 120 46.36 -16.78 2.87
N ALA A 121 46.84 -17.38 3.96
CA ALA A 121 47.56 -18.66 3.93
C ALA A 121 46.64 -19.89 3.88
N ALA A 122 45.32 -19.70 3.98
CA ALA A 122 44.33 -20.76 3.85
C ALA A 122 44.09 -21.14 2.38
N GLU A 123 44.30 -20.19 1.47
CA GLU A 123 44.30 -20.41 0.03
C GLU A 123 45.62 -21.04 -0.42
N LYS A 124 45.66 -22.37 -0.29
CA LYS A 124 46.85 -23.20 -0.52
C LYS A 124 46.44 -24.49 -1.23
N HIS A 125 47.27 -24.96 -2.16
CA HIS A 125 47.04 -26.22 -2.86
C HIS A 125 47.44 -27.41 -2.00
N VAL A 126 46.64 -27.77 -0.99
CA VAL A 126 46.95 -28.84 -0.05
C VAL A 126 46.64 -30.22 -0.64
N VAL A 127 47.66 -31.09 -0.72
CA VAL A 127 47.51 -32.48 -1.21
C VAL A 127 47.91 -33.55 -0.19
N GLY A 128 48.62 -33.19 0.89
CA GLY A 128 49.13 -34.15 1.87
C GLY A 128 48.08 -35.03 2.56
N ASP A 129 46.82 -34.56 2.66
CA ASP A 129 45.68 -35.33 3.18
C ASP A 129 44.38 -34.98 2.41
N HIS A 130 44.49 -34.90 1.08
CA HIS A 130 43.43 -34.38 0.21
C HIS A 130 42.12 -35.17 0.34
N ALA A 131 42.19 -36.50 0.25
CA ALA A 131 41.01 -37.37 0.27
C ALA A 131 40.22 -37.25 1.59
N ASN A 132 40.90 -37.26 2.73
CA ASN A 132 40.26 -37.08 4.03
C ASN A 132 39.68 -35.66 4.18
N SER A 133 40.41 -34.64 3.72
CA SER A 133 39.95 -33.25 3.74
C SER A 133 38.70 -33.05 2.88
N MET A 134 38.64 -33.66 1.70
CA MET A 134 37.45 -33.67 0.85
C MET A 134 36.28 -34.38 1.53
N ILE A 135 36.49 -35.56 2.11
CA ILE A 135 35.44 -36.30 2.82
C ILE A 135 34.92 -35.50 4.01
N ARG A 136 35.80 -34.89 4.81
CA ARG A 136 35.41 -34.04 5.94
C ARG A 136 34.62 -32.82 5.47
N ARG A 137 35.13 -32.10 4.46
CA ARG A 137 34.43 -30.96 3.87
C ARG A 137 33.04 -31.36 3.35
N MET A 138 32.92 -32.49 2.65
CA MET A 138 31.62 -32.99 2.18
C MET A 138 30.69 -33.30 3.35
N LYS A 139 31.17 -33.96 4.41
CA LYS A 139 30.35 -34.24 5.61
C LYS A 139 29.88 -32.97 6.32
N GLU A 140 30.72 -31.93 6.39
CA GLU A 140 30.43 -30.70 7.13
C GLU A 140 29.59 -29.69 6.33
N THR A 141 29.72 -29.67 5.00
CA THR A 141 29.10 -28.62 4.16
C THR A 141 28.03 -29.12 3.20
N MET A 142 28.07 -30.40 2.81
CA MET A 142 27.19 -30.98 1.78
C MET A 142 27.02 -32.49 1.97
N ARG A 143 26.53 -32.88 3.15
CA ARG A 143 26.51 -34.29 3.58
C ARG A 143 25.78 -35.21 2.61
N TYR A 144 24.65 -34.75 2.06
CA TYR A 144 23.85 -35.47 1.09
C TYR A 144 23.83 -34.71 -0.24
N GLY A 145 24.29 -35.37 -1.31
CA GLY A 145 24.20 -34.85 -2.68
C GLY A 145 23.08 -35.57 -3.43
N ARG A 146 22.08 -34.83 -3.92
CA ARG A 146 21.02 -35.42 -4.76
C ARG A 146 21.46 -35.53 -6.21
N VAL A 147 21.26 -36.70 -6.82
CA VAL A 147 21.42 -36.89 -8.27
C VAL A 147 20.06 -36.75 -8.98
N SER A 148 19.06 -37.50 -8.52
CA SER A 148 17.71 -37.53 -9.12
C SER A 148 16.68 -38.07 -8.14
N GLY A 149 15.38 -37.88 -8.44
CA GLY A 149 14.29 -38.48 -7.66
C GLY A 149 14.00 -37.77 -6.34
N GLY A 150 13.41 -38.44 -5.35
CA GLY A 150 13.01 -37.78 -4.09
C GLY A 150 11.99 -36.64 -4.28
N ILE A 151 11.14 -36.72 -5.30
CA ILE A 151 10.12 -35.70 -5.59
C ILE A 151 8.81 -36.08 -4.91
N ILE A 152 8.24 -35.12 -4.19
CA ILE A 152 6.96 -35.26 -3.48
C ILE A 152 5.81 -35.02 -4.47
N SER A 153 4.76 -35.83 -4.38
CA SER A 153 3.51 -35.65 -5.13
C SER A 153 2.29 -35.91 -4.27
N ALA A 154 1.16 -35.27 -4.59
CA ALA A 154 -0.11 -35.61 -3.95
C ALA A 154 -0.59 -37.00 -4.39
N THR A 155 -1.05 -37.80 -3.44
CA THR A 155 -1.71 -39.10 -3.67
C THR A 155 -2.97 -39.17 -2.81
N GLY A 156 -3.94 -40.03 -3.18
CA GLY A 156 -5.14 -40.28 -2.35
C GLY A 156 -5.83 -39.01 -1.80
N THR A 157 -6.15 -39.03 -0.50
CA THR A 157 -6.78 -37.93 0.24
C THR A 157 -5.89 -37.54 1.42
N ARG A 158 -5.19 -36.39 1.30
CA ARG A 158 -4.12 -35.94 2.21
C ARG A 158 -2.95 -36.92 2.31
N ASN A 159 -2.81 -37.86 1.38
CA ASN A 159 -1.68 -38.76 1.28
C ASN A 159 -0.63 -38.13 0.34
N PHE A 160 0.61 -38.57 0.45
CA PHE A 160 1.65 -38.13 -0.47
C PHE A 160 2.50 -39.31 -0.92
N GLY A 161 3.05 -39.18 -2.12
CA GLY A 161 4.05 -40.08 -2.66
C GLY A 161 5.41 -39.40 -2.74
N LEU A 162 6.45 -40.22 -2.75
CA LEU A 162 7.83 -39.82 -3.04
C LEU A 162 8.40 -40.74 -4.11
N THR A 163 8.97 -40.18 -5.19
CA THR A 163 9.68 -40.99 -6.19
C THR A 163 10.96 -41.57 -5.61
N ALA A 164 11.36 -42.78 -6.04
CA ALA A 164 12.69 -43.33 -5.75
C ALA A 164 13.81 -42.33 -6.07
N GLY A 165 14.87 -42.29 -5.26
CA GLY A 165 15.93 -41.29 -5.33
C GLY A 165 17.33 -41.89 -5.47
N ASN A 166 18.23 -41.16 -6.14
CA ASN A 166 19.65 -41.49 -6.24
C ASN A 166 20.47 -40.40 -5.55
N TRP A 167 21.38 -40.80 -4.67
CA TRP A 167 22.04 -39.91 -3.72
C TRP A 167 23.51 -40.27 -3.53
N TRP A 168 24.27 -39.28 -3.09
CA TRP A 168 25.63 -39.43 -2.59
C TRP A 168 25.68 -39.08 -1.11
N LEU A 169 26.31 -39.92 -0.31
CA LEU A 169 26.77 -39.61 1.04
C LEU A 169 28.31 -39.57 1.02
N GLY A 170 28.86 -38.37 0.89
CA GLY A 170 30.28 -38.21 0.58
C GLY A 170 30.63 -38.89 -0.75
N LEU A 171 31.51 -39.90 -0.71
CA LEU A 171 31.93 -40.66 -1.90
C LEU A 171 31.21 -42.01 -2.06
N THR A 172 30.12 -42.22 -1.33
CA THR A 172 29.31 -43.45 -1.42
C THR A 172 27.97 -43.13 -2.06
N GLU A 173 27.64 -43.79 -3.17
CA GLU A 173 26.31 -43.76 -3.76
C GLU A 173 25.33 -44.64 -2.98
N PHE A 174 24.08 -44.19 -2.89
CA PHE A 174 22.97 -45.02 -2.42
C PHE A 174 21.67 -44.61 -3.10
N THR A 175 20.67 -45.49 -3.03
CA THR A 175 19.34 -45.25 -3.58
C THR A 175 18.30 -45.33 -2.48
N THR A 176 17.21 -44.60 -2.63
CA THR A 176 16.02 -44.75 -1.78
C THR A 176 14.83 -45.24 -2.60
N ALA A 177 14.00 -46.08 -2.00
CA ALA A 177 12.80 -46.62 -2.61
C ALA A 177 11.73 -45.53 -2.87
N ALA A 178 10.77 -45.86 -3.75
CA ALA A 178 9.57 -45.05 -3.88
C ALA A 178 8.65 -45.29 -2.67
N PHE A 179 7.86 -44.28 -2.33
CA PHE A 179 6.95 -44.28 -1.20
C PHE A 179 5.56 -43.79 -1.65
N ASP A 180 4.48 -44.42 -1.18
CA ASP A 180 3.11 -43.94 -1.36
C ASP A 180 2.25 -44.19 -0.11
N SER A 181 1.98 -43.11 0.64
CA SER A 181 1.21 -43.22 1.89
C SER A 181 -0.28 -43.48 1.69
N SER A 182 -0.79 -43.45 0.45
CA SER A 182 -2.16 -43.87 0.12
C SER A 182 -2.31 -45.40 0.09
N GLY A 183 -1.19 -46.12 -0.04
CA GLY A 183 -1.10 -47.57 -0.04
C GLY A 183 -0.77 -48.18 1.33
N ALA A 184 0.19 -49.09 1.35
CA ALA A 184 0.64 -49.77 2.58
C ALA A 184 1.70 -48.97 3.35
N ASP A 185 2.38 -48.03 2.69
CA ASP A 185 3.53 -47.33 3.26
C ASP A 185 3.11 -46.33 4.34
N ARG A 186 3.94 -46.18 5.36
CA ARG A 186 3.65 -45.31 6.52
C ARG A 186 4.84 -44.45 6.86
N PHE A 187 4.57 -43.27 7.41
CA PHE A 187 5.58 -42.32 7.86
C PHE A 187 5.43 -42.03 9.35
N SER A 188 6.47 -41.45 9.95
CA SER A 188 6.44 -40.95 11.33
C SER A 188 6.18 -39.46 11.37
N TYR A 189 5.46 -38.99 12.37
CA TYR A 189 5.19 -37.57 12.58
C TYR A 189 5.86 -37.05 13.85
N PHE A 190 6.49 -35.89 13.79
CA PHE A 190 7.21 -35.27 14.91
C PHE A 190 6.66 -33.89 15.27
N TYR A 191 6.54 -33.64 16.57
CA TYR A 191 6.30 -32.32 17.17
C TYR A 191 7.08 -32.17 18.47
N ARG A 192 7.35 -30.93 18.90
CA ARG A 192 8.17 -30.66 20.08
C ARG A 192 7.48 -31.06 21.39
N GLN A 193 8.30 -31.47 22.35
CA GLN A 193 7.93 -31.53 23.76
C GLN A 193 8.00 -30.12 24.37
N VAL A 194 7.44 -29.93 25.57
CA VAL A 194 7.43 -28.62 26.26
C VAL A 194 8.85 -28.07 26.37
N SER A 195 9.04 -26.80 26.01
CA SER A 195 10.29 -26.05 26.23
C SER A 195 11.55 -26.71 25.66
N ASP A 196 11.47 -27.23 24.43
CA ASP A 196 12.61 -27.83 23.70
C ASP A 196 13.27 -29.02 24.41
N SER A 197 12.55 -29.70 25.31
CA SER A 197 13.04 -30.85 26.08
C SER A 197 13.17 -32.15 25.27
N GLY A 198 12.74 -32.15 24.01
CA GLY A 198 12.77 -33.30 23.14
C GLY A 198 11.66 -33.27 22.08
N TRP A 199 11.39 -34.43 21.50
CA TRP A 199 10.43 -34.61 20.41
C TRP A 199 9.48 -35.76 20.70
N ASN A 200 8.21 -35.57 20.40
CA ASN A 200 7.21 -36.63 20.39
C ASN A 200 7.12 -37.23 18.99
N GLU A 201 7.13 -38.56 18.90
CA GLU A 201 6.93 -39.30 17.65
C GLU A 201 5.53 -39.94 17.63
N VAL A 202 4.80 -39.69 16.55
CA VAL A 202 3.55 -40.39 16.20
C VAL A 202 3.83 -41.27 14.99
N ALA A 203 4.13 -42.54 15.24
CA ALA A 203 4.49 -43.48 14.19
C ALA A 203 3.29 -43.93 13.34
N THR A 204 3.57 -44.62 12.23
CA THR A 204 2.59 -45.35 11.41
C THR A 204 1.46 -44.49 10.79
N GLN A 205 1.76 -43.25 10.43
CA GLN A 205 0.80 -42.35 9.80
C GLN A 205 0.66 -42.63 8.31
N ALA A 206 -0.54 -42.43 7.77
CA ALA A 206 -0.84 -42.56 6.35
C ALA A 206 -1.21 -41.22 5.69
N ALA A 207 -1.72 -40.25 6.45
CA ALA A 207 -2.22 -38.98 5.93
C ALA A 207 -1.61 -37.79 6.68
N ILE A 208 -1.39 -36.69 5.96
CA ILE A 208 -1.01 -35.40 6.52
C ILE A 208 -2.17 -34.84 7.34
N HIS A 209 -1.82 -34.26 8.48
CA HIS A 209 -2.78 -33.75 9.45
C HIS A 209 -3.33 -32.39 9.03
N GLN A 210 -4.65 -32.21 9.03
CA GLN A 210 -5.30 -31.02 8.47
C GLN A 210 -5.83 -30.02 9.50
N THR A 211 -5.71 -30.28 10.80
CA THR A 211 -6.33 -29.38 11.82
C THR A 211 -5.35 -28.85 12.86
N ASN A 212 -4.06 -29.19 12.81
CA ASN A 212 -3.14 -28.88 13.91
C ASN A 212 -1.73 -28.47 13.47
N TYR A 213 -1.07 -27.70 14.34
CA TYR A 213 0.33 -27.29 14.23
C TYR A 213 1.04 -27.42 15.60
N ASP A 214 2.37 -27.26 15.61
CA ASP A 214 3.20 -27.36 16.82
C ASP A 214 3.52 -25.97 17.42
N ASP A 215 2.87 -25.61 18.52
CA ASP A 215 3.05 -24.34 19.24
C ASP A 215 4.11 -24.39 20.36
N ASN A 216 4.92 -25.46 20.42
CA ASN A 216 5.90 -25.72 21.48
C ASN A 216 5.29 -25.99 22.88
N SER A 217 3.98 -26.22 22.97
CA SER A 217 3.31 -26.51 24.25
C SER A 217 3.51 -27.94 24.76
N GLY A 218 4.22 -28.80 24.01
CA GLY A 218 4.26 -30.24 24.25
C GLY A 218 3.01 -30.99 23.80
N THR A 219 2.02 -30.29 23.25
CA THR A 219 0.81 -30.81 22.61
C THR A 219 0.60 -30.11 21.27
N LEU A 220 -0.32 -30.62 20.45
CA LEU A 220 -0.64 -30.00 19.16
C LEU A 220 -1.76 -28.96 19.32
N ALA A 221 -1.52 -27.73 18.85
CA ALA A 221 -2.52 -26.67 18.82
C ALA A 221 -3.40 -26.77 17.57
N THR A 222 -4.66 -26.33 17.65
CA THR A 222 -5.59 -26.34 16.53
C THR A 222 -5.35 -25.14 15.61
N LEU A 223 -5.36 -25.36 14.29
CA LEU A 223 -5.31 -24.30 13.29
C LEU A 223 -6.59 -23.45 13.34
N SER A 224 -6.46 -22.14 13.18
CA SER A 224 -7.65 -21.28 13.09
C SER A 224 -8.35 -21.43 11.74
N ASN A 225 -9.62 -21.06 11.67
CA ASN A 225 -10.39 -21.09 10.42
C ASN A 225 -9.66 -20.31 9.30
N ASN A 226 -9.59 -20.93 8.11
CA ASN A 226 -8.87 -20.41 6.94
C ASN A 226 -7.34 -20.23 7.10
N LYS A 227 -6.72 -20.95 8.03
CA LYS A 227 -5.25 -21.01 8.16
C LYS A 227 -4.67 -22.29 7.56
N TYR A 228 -3.35 -22.33 7.44
CA TYR A 228 -2.61 -23.38 6.75
C TYR A 228 -1.57 -23.99 7.69
N GLY A 229 -1.54 -25.32 7.74
CA GLY A 229 -0.46 -26.09 8.33
C GLY A 229 0.68 -26.30 7.31
N VAL A 230 1.92 -26.24 7.80
CA VAL A 230 3.11 -26.62 7.02
C VAL A 230 3.63 -27.94 7.54
N HIS A 231 4.07 -28.81 6.64
CA HIS A 231 4.50 -30.16 6.94
C HIS A 231 5.84 -30.44 6.26
N TRP A 232 6.91 -30.51 7.04
CA TRP A 232 8.28 -30.66 6.54
C TRP A 232 8.62 -32.13 6.37
N VAL A 233 8.91 -32.56 5.14
CA VAL A 233 9.10 -33.98 4.82
C VAL A 233 10.60 -34.28 4.74
N TYR A 234 11.04 -35.22 5.56
CA TYR A 234 12.42 -35.71 5.62
C TYR A 234 12.47 -37.18 5.20
N LEU A 235 13.46 -37.51 4.37
CA LEU A 235 13.80 -38.86 3.95
C LEU A 235 15.04 -39.33 4.69
N GLU A 236 14.98 -40.52 5.28
CA GLU A 236 16.10 -41.17 5.94
C GLU A 236 16.77 -42.18 4.98
N THR A 237 18.02 -42.57 5.25
CA THR A 237 18.81 -43.44 4.36
C THR A 237 18.32 -44.90 4.33
N ASP A 238 17.42 -45.27 5.23
CA ASP A 238 16.80 -46.59 5.37
C ASP A 238 15.40 -46.66 4.74
N ASP A 239 15.08 -45.73 3.82
CA ASP A 239 13.80 -45.56 3.14
C ASP A 239 12.65 -45.04 4.02
N HIS A 240 12.89 -44.78 5.31
CA HIS A 240 11.85 -44.26 6.18
C HIS A 240 11.59 -42.77 5.93
N LEU A 241 10.31 -42.37 5.98
CA LEU A 241 9.91 -40.97 5.92
C LEU A 241 9.45 -40.45 7.28
N ALA A 242 9.89 -39.24 7.59
CA ALA A 242 9.47 -38.48 8.73
C ALA A 242 8.88 -37.13 8.31
N VAL A 243 7.80 -36.72 8.97
CA VAL A 243 7.17 -35.43 8.78
C VAL A 243 7.27 -34.64 10.09
N VAL A 244 7.76 -33.41 10.02
CA VAL A 244 7.82 -32.51 11.18
C VAL A 244 6.71 -31.46 11.05
N TYR A 245 5.93 -31.27 12.12
CA TYR A 245 4.90 -30.22 12.15
C TYR A 245 5.52 -28.82 11.98
N GLY A 246 4.85 -27.99 11.18
CA GLY A 246 5.10 -26.56 11.12
C GLY A 246 4.75 -25.89 12.46
N GLN A 247 5.41 -24.77 12.73
CA GLN A 247 5.44 -24.16 14.06
C GLN A 247 4.51 -22.95 14.21
N GLY A 248 3.50 -22.82 13.35
CA GLY A 248 2.62 -21.66 13.36
C GLY A 248 1.26 -21.88 12.71
N ASP A 249 0.36 -20.95 13.02
CA ASP A 249 -1.00 -20.84 12.49
C ASP A 249 -1.02 -19.85 11.31
N TYR A 250 -0.60 -20.33 10.14
CA TYR A 250 -0.16 -19.48 9.04
C TYR A 250 -1.30 -19.01 8.12
N THR A 251 -1.21 -17.78 7.61
CA THR A 251 -1.82 -17.44 6.31
C THR A 251 -1.09 -18.17 5.18
N LEU A 252 -1.68 -18.28 3.98
CA LEU A 252 -1.01 -18.97 2.86
C LEU A 252 0.38 -18.39 2.56
N ALA A 253 0.51 -17.06 2.48
CA ALA A 253 1.79 -16.40 2.25
C ALA A 253 2.82 -16.67 3.36
N GLN A 254 2.39 -16.72 4.63
CA GLN A 254 3.29 -17.09 5.73
C GLN A 254 3.70 -18.57 5.67
N ALA A 255 2.84 -19.46 5.16
CA ALA A 255 3.16 -20.87 4.97
C ALA A 255 4.15 -21.08 3.81
N GLU A 256 4.01 -20.32 2.73
CA GLU A 256 4.94 -20.26 1.59
C GLU A 256 6.32 -19.71 2.00
N ASP A 257 6.37 -18.72 2.90
CA ASP A 257 7.64 -18.15 3.39
C ASP A 257 8.25 -18.92 4.59
N ALA A 258 7.48 -19.79 5.24
CA ALA A 258 7.94 -20.55 6.38
C ALA A 258 9.21 -21.35 6.04
N GLN A 259 10.22 -21.23 6.91
CA GLN A 259 11.48 -21.94 6.84
C GLN A 259 11.43 -23.23 7.67
N SER A 260 12.30 -24.20 7.36
CA SER A 260 12.36 -25.44 8.12
C SER A 260 12.67 -25.17 9.60
N PRO A 261 12.09 -25.93 10.54
CA PRO A 261 12.33 -25.76 11.97
C PRO A 261 13.83 -25.71 12.31
N GLY A 262 14.23 -24.75 13.14
CA GLY A 262 15.65 -24.59 13.55
C GLY A 262 16.16 -25.70 14.48
N GLY A 263 15.25 -26.47 15.08
CA GLY A 263 15.56 -27.70 15.81
C GLY A 263 14.87 -28.88 15.15
N LEU A 264 15.52 -30.05 15.21
CA LEU A 264 15.01 -31.32 14.72
C LEU A 264 15.28 -32.43 15.74
N PRO A 265 14.54 -33.56 15.69
CA PRO A 265 14.96 -34.77 16.39
C PRO A 265 16.38 -35.14 15.96
N GLU A 266 17.24 -35.54 16.91
CA GLU A 266 18.65 -35.84 16.65
C GLU A 266 18.85 -36.80 15.47
N ARG A 267 17.96 -37.80 15.37
CA ARG A 267 17.93 -38.74 14.25
C ARG A 267 17.81 -38.03 12.89
N LEU A 268 16.86 -37.12 12.75
CA LEU A 268 16.64 -36.34 11.53
C LEU A 268 17.72 -35.26 11.32
N ALA A 269 18.24 -34.67 12.40
CA ALA A 269 19.35 -33.73 12.31
C ALA A 269 20.63 -34.36 11.75
N VAL A 270 20.88 -35.63 12.10
CA VAL A 270 22.08 -36.36 11.67
C VAL A 270 21.86 -37.09 10.35
N GLN A 271 20.68 -37.67 10.11
CA GLN A 271 20.44 -38.62 9.01
C GLN A 271 19.33 -38.19 8.03
N GLY A 272 18.56 -37.16 8.35
CA GLY A 272 17.42 -36.72 7.56
C GLY A 272 17.83 -35.86 6.36
N ILE A 273 17.24 -36.16 5.22
CA ILE A 273 17.33 -35.39 3.98
C ILE A 273 16.01 -34.63 3.82
N LEU A 274 16.06 -33.29 3.91
CA LEU A 274 14.88 -32.48 3.62
C LEU A 274 14.54 -32.61 2.13
N VAL A 275 13.36 -33.17 1.81
CA VAL A 275 12.91 -33.37 0.42
C VAL A 275 11.91 -32.30 -0.03
N GLY A 276 11.21 -31.66 0.92
CA GLY A 276 10.27 -30.58 0.63
C GLY A 276 9.33 -30.25 1.78
N LYS A 277 8.35 -29.40 1.49
CA LYS A 277 7.23 -29.09 2.41
C LYS A 277 5.89 -29.26 1.71
N ILE A 278 4.89 -29.68 2.48
CA ILE A 278 3.49 -29.76 2.06
C ILE A 278 2.71 -28.70 2.84
N ILE A 279 1.87 -27.93 2.14
CA ILE A 279 0.98 -26.91 2.72
C ILE A 279 -0.46 -27.39 2.57
N LEU A 280 -1.18 -27.43 3.68
CA LEU A 280 -2.57 -27.89 3.72
C LEU A 280 -3.42 -26.90 4.52
N LYS A 281 -4.55 -26.47 3.94
CA LYS A 281 -5.52 -25.60 4.62
C LYS A 281 -6.27 -26.37 5.71
N GLU A 282 -6.63 -25.66 6.77
CA GLU A 282 -7.46 -26.18 7.87
C GLU A 282 -8.72 -26.87 7.33
N SER A 283 -8.92 -28.13 7.75
CA SER A 283 -10.05 -29.00 7.38
C SER A 283 -10.18 -29.39 5.90
N ASP A 284 -9.24 -29.01 5.03
CA ASP A 284 -9.27 -29.40 3.61
C ASP A 284 -8.79 -30.85 3.39
N ALA A 285 -9.24 -31.42 2.27
CA ALA A 285 -8.93 -32.79 1.86
C ALA A 285 -7.80 -32.88 0.81
N ALA A 286 -7.50 -31.77 0.12
CA ALA A 286 -6.48 -31.68 -0.91
C ALA A 286 -5.37 -30.73 -0.46
N PHE A 287 -4.12 -31.05 -0.79
CA PHE A 287 -2.99 -30.15 -0.52
C PHE A 287 -3.15 -28.86 -1.30
N THR A 288 -2.91 -27.75 -0.61
CA THR A 288 -2.88 -26.43 -1.24
C THR A 288 -1.66 -26.31 -2.14
N GLN A 289 -0.51 -26.77 -1.64
CA GLN A 289 0.76 -26.69 -2.35
C GLN A 289 1.75 -27.74 -1.85
N ILE A 290 2.66 -28.16 -2.73
CA ILE A 290 3.82 -28.99 -2.42
C ILE A 290 5.02 -28.29 -3.00
N GLU A 291 6.06 -28.07 -2.19
CA GLU A 291 7.29 -27.42 -2.60
C GLU A 291 8.47 -28.36 -2.40
N SER A 292 9.36 -28.44 -3.40
CA SER A 292 10.57 -29.26 -3.32
C SER A 292 11.72 -28.49 -2.68
N ALA A 293 12.46 -29.14 -1.80
CA ALA A 293 13.69 -28.59 -1.24
C ALA A 293 14.87 -28.54 -2.24
N PHE A 294 14.71 -29.13 -3.43
CA PHE A 294 15.75 -29.24 -4.46
C PHE A 294 15.60 -28.22 -5.59
N GLU A 295 14.48 -27.53 -5.67
CA GLU A 295 14.28 -26.46 -6.64
C GLU A 295 14.82 -25.15 -6.06
N THR A 296 15.87 -24.61 -6.66
CA THR A 296 16.60 -23.42 -6.18
C THR A 296 15.87 -22.09 -6.39
N THR A 297 14.57 -22.12 -6.71
CA THR A 297 13.83 -20.87 -6.96
C THR A 297 13.06 -20.45 -5.72
N PHE A 298 13.77 -19.83 -4.78
CA PHE A 298 13.15 -18.88 -3.87
C PHE A 298 12.72 -17.67 -4.70
N ALA A 299 11.52 -17.73 -5.28
CA ALA A 299 10.83 -16.50 -5.59
C ALA A 299 10.50 -15.87 -4.24
N GLY A 300 11.35 -14.96 -3.77
CA GLY A 300 10.97 -14.08 -2.67
C GLY A 300 9.61 -13.51 -3.05
N SER A 301 8.60 -13.83 -2.24
CA SER A 301 7.24 -13.37 -2.47
C SER A 301 7.26 -11.85 -2.34
N LEU A 302 7.51 -11.16 -3.46
CA LEU A 302 7.24 -9.75 -3.58
C LEU A 302 5.77 -9.61 -3.19
N ALA A 303 5.48 -8.77 -2.20
CA ALA A 303 4.13 -8.52 -1.72
C ALA A 303 3.18 -8.37 -2.92
N GLN A 304 2.40 -9.43 -3.20
CA GLN A 304 1.46 -9.44 -4.33
C GLN A 304 0.35 -8.40 -4.11
N ASP A 305 0.14 -8.00 -2.85
CA ASP A 305 -0.75 -6.95 -2.43
C ASP A 305 -0.01 -5.98 -1.51
N HIS A 306 0.05 -4.70 -1.92
CA HIS A 306 0.60 -3.61 -1.11
C HIS A 306 -0.09 -3.50 0.26
N GLY A 307 -1.32 -4.00 0.39
CA GLY A 307 -2.07 -4.10 1.64
C GLY A 307 -1.42 -4.93 2.75
N SER A 308 -0.43 -5.77 2.41
CA SER A 308 0.24 -6.67 3.36
C SER A 308 1.48 -6.08 4.04
N LEU A 309 1.86 -4.83 3.72
CA LEU A 309 3.01 -4.17 4.37
C LEU A 309 2.63 -3.68 5.77
N ALA A 310 3.40 -4.11 6.78
CA ALA A 310 3.37 -3.50 8.10
C ALA A 310 3.74 -2.01 7.98
N GLY A 311 2.95 -1.13 8.58
CA GLY A 311 3.14 0.32 8.52
C GLY A 311 2.45 1.02 7.34
N LEU A 312 1.72 0.31 6.46
CA LEU A 312 0.94 0.96 5.38
C LEU A 312 -0.08 1.97 5.90
N ALA A 313 -0.58 1.78 7.12
CA ALA A 313 -1.53 2.68 7.77
C ALA A 313 -0.84 3.80 8.56
N ASP A 314 0.49 3.79 8.66
CA ASP A 314 1.23 4.79 9.43
C ASP A 314 1.22 6.12 8.68
N ASP A 315 1.02 7.21 9.43
CA ASP A 315 1.18 8.58 8.93
C ASP A 315 2.61 9.06 9.19
N ASP A 316 3.58 8.38 8.57
CA ASP A 316 5.00 8.73 8.68
C ASP A 316 5.36 9.97 7.84
N HIS A 317 4.44 10.44 7.00
CA HIS A 317 4.59 11.60 6.12
C HIS A 317 3.49 12.65 6.34
N THR A 318 3.56 13.32 7.49
CA THR A 318 2.66 14.44 7.88
C THR A 318 2.60 15.64 6.91
N GLN A 319 3.37 15.61 5.81
CA GLN A 319 3.36 16.64 4.76
C GLN A 319 2.16 16.53 3.81
N TYR A 320 1.49 15.37 3.73
CA TYR A 320 0.41 15.12 2.78
C TYR A 320 -0.84 14.53 3.46
N ILE A 321 -1.97 14.55 2.76
CA ILE A 321 -3.20 13.92 3.22
C ILE A 321 -3.19 12.47 2.72
N LEU A 322 -3.07 11.51 3.64
CA LEU A 322 -2.90 10.06 3.39
C LEU A 322 -3.92 9.40 2.44
N LYS A 323 -5.14 9.93 2.35
CA LYS A 323 -6.20 9.36 1.52
C LYS A 323 -7.05 10.46 0.91
N SER A 324 -7.61 10.21 -0.28
CA SER A 324 -8.63 11.11 -0.85
C SER A 324 -9.78 11.27 0.15
N LEU A 325 -9.88 12.45 0.76
CA LEU A 325 -11.01 12.84 1.60
C LEU A 325 -12.28 13.07 0.76
N LEU A 326 -12.11 13.31 -0.55
CA LEU A 326 -13.19 13.60 -1.48
C LEU A 326 -13.81 12.29 -1.95
N THR A 327 -15.15 12.22 -1.93
CA THR A 327 -15.90 11.02 -2.35
C THR A 327 -16.84 11.30 -3.51
N THR A 328 -17.14 12.57 -3.79
CA THR A 328 -18.09 13.00 -4.82
C THR A 328 -17.58 14.24 -5.57
N ARG A 329 -17.98 14.38 -6.84
CA ARG A 329 -17.70 15.60 -7.62
C ARG A 329 -18.27 16.83 -6.91
N GLY A 330 -17.43 17.85 -6.76
CA GLY A 330 -17.81 19.13 -6.14
C GLY A 330 -17.61 19.18 -4.63
N ASP A 331 -17.08 18.11 -4.01
CA ASP A 331 -16.58 18.18 -2.64
C ASP A 331 -15.37 19.12 -2.55
N ILE A 332 -15.20 19.74 -1.38
CA ILE A 332 -14.10 20.67 -1.07
C ILE A 332 -13.34 20.16 0.16
N ILE A 333 -12.02 20.35 0.18
CA ILE A 333 -11.21 20.14 1.39
C ILE A 333 -11.07 21.48 2.12
N TYR A 334 -11.38 21.50 3.42
CA TYR A 334 -11.12 22.64 4.30
C TYR A 334 -10.36 22.18 5.55
N ARG A 335 -9.78 23.11 6.30
CA ARG A 335 -9.13 22.83 7.59
C ARG A 335 -10.11 23.16 8.71
N ASN A 336 -10.53 22.17 9.49
CA ASN A 336 -11.30 22.42 10.71
C ASN A 336 -10.35 22.75 11.89
N ALA A 337 -10.83 22.76 13.13
CA ALA A 337 -10.00 23.02 14.30
C ALA A 337 -8.76 22.11 14.43
N THR A 338 -8.84 20.85 13.99
CA THR A 338 -7.82 19.81 14.28
C THR A 338 -7.19 19.17 13.06
N VAL A 339 -7.94 18.96 11.97
CA VAL A 339 -7.49 18.22 10.77
C VAL A 339 -8.07 18.79 9.47
N PRO A 340 -7.47 18.51 8.30
CA PRO A 340 -8.17 18.64 7.03
C PRO A 340 -9.44 17.78 7.02
N ALA A 341 -10.55 18.35 6.58
CA ALA A 341 -11.86 17.73 6.57
C ALA A 341 -12.55 17.92 5.21
N ARG A 342 -13.45 17.01 4.90
CA ARG A 342 -14.30 17.08 3.70
C ARG A 342 -15.51 17.95 3.98
N LEU A 343 -15.73 18.97 3.16
CA LEU A 343 -17.02 19.64 3.01
C LEU A 343 -17.71 19.07 1.78
N ALA A 344 -18.86 18.41 1.99
CA ALA A 344 -19.65 17.85 0.89
C ALA A 344 -20.12 18.96 -0.07
N LYS A 345 -20.31 18.63 -1.34
CA LYS A 345 -20.84 19.59 -2.33
C LYS A 345 -22.14 20.27 -1.83
N GLY A 346 -22.32 21.54 -2.19
CA GLY A 346 -23.54 22.28 -1.90
C GLY A 346 -24.76 21.82 -2.70
N THR A 347 -25.90 22.42 -2.38
CA THR A 347 -27.16 22.34 -3.13
C THR A 347 -27.37 23.65 -3.88
N GLU A 348 -28.13 23.62 -4.97
CA GLU A 348 -28.55 24.81 -5.72
C GLU A 348 -29.20 25.85 -4.78
N GLY A 349 -28.93 27.13 -5.02
CA GLY A 349 -29.41 28.25 -4.18
C GLY A 349 -28.58 28.52 -2.92
N PHE A 350 -27.55 27.71 -2.65
CA PHE A 350 -26.64 27.90 -1.50
C PHE A 350 -25.27 28.36 -1.98
N ALA A 351 -24.67 29.31 -1.26
CA ALA A 351 -23.31 29.75 -1.47
C ALA A 351 -22.40 29.25 -0.34
N LEU A 352 -21.11 29.14 -0.64
CA LEU A 352 -20.11 28.88 0.38
C LEU A 352 -19.94 30.14 1.20
N ILE A 353 -20.28 30.06 2.48
CA ILE A 353 -20.11 31.15 3.43
C ILE A 353 -19.13 30.75 4.52
N MET A 354 -18.52 31.74 5.17
CA MET A 354 -17.77 31.51 6.39
C MET A 354 -18.74 31.53 7.58
N GLY A 355 -18.89 30.40 8.27
CA GLY A 355 -19.62 30.34 9.53
C GLY A 355 -18.80 30.90 10.69
N ALA A 356 -19.25 30.67 11.93
CA ALA A 356 -18.55 31.18 13.12
C ALA A 356 -17.10 30.68 13.24
N ASN A 357 -16.84 29.44 12.81
CA ASN A 357 -15.51 28.81 12.92
C ASN A 357 -15.07 28.10 11.64
N ASP A 358 -16.03 27.58 10.86
CA ASP A 358 -15.76 26.74 9.68
C ASP A 358 -16.59 27.21 8.47
N PRO A 359 -16.11 26.97 7.23
CA PRO A 359 -16.90 27.23 6.03
C PRO A 359 -18.09 26.26 5.94
N GLY A 360 -19.23 26.77 5.47
CA GLY A 360 -20.46 26.00 5.31
C GLY A 360 -21.34 26.54 4.19
N TRP A 361 -22.27 25.72 3.73
CA TRP A 361 -23.26 26.15 2.74
C TRP A 361 -24.42 26.86 3.45
N ALA A 362 -24.76 28.06 2.98
CA ALA A 362 -25.97 28.75 3.43
C ALA A 362 -26.71 29.40 2.25
N ALA A 363 -28.00 29.64 2.45
CA ALA A 363 -28.81 30.42 1.52
C ALA A 363 -28.23 31.84 1.40
N ILE A 364 -28.31 32.41 0.20
CA ILE A 364 -27.82 33.76 -0.09
C ILE A 364 -28.82 34.78 0.46
N PRO A 365 -28.45 35.63 1.44
CA PRO A 365 -29.34 36.70 1.91
C PRO A 365 -29.52 37.76 0.81
N GLY A 366 -30.74 38.30 0.65
CA GLY A 366 -31.00 39.44 -0.23
C GLY A 366 -31.49 39.10 -1.64
N VAL A 367 -32.02 37.90 -1.86
CA VAL A 367 -32.84 37.63 -3.05
C VAL A 367 -34.25 38.18 -2.80
N ILE A 368 -34.85 38.83 -3.80
CA ILE A 368 -36.27 39.20 -3.73
C ILE A 368 -37.07 37.89 -3.65
N GLU A 369 -37.79 37.67 -2.55
CA GLU A 369 -38.58 36.44 -2.33
C GLU A 369 -40.05 36.62 -2.71
N ASN A 370 -40.54 37.86 -2.74
CA ASN A 370 -41.88 38.19 -3.21
C ASN A 370 -41.89 39.43 -4.09
N ALA A 371 -42.58 39.34 -5.22
CA ALA A 371 -42.86 40.47 -6.09
C ALA A 371 -44.18 40.22 -6.82
N GLU A 372 -45.13 41.14 -6.70
CA GLU A 372 -46.45 41.03 -7.32
C GLU A 372 -46.97 42.41 -7.73
N ILE A 373 -47.73 42.44 -8.83
CA ILE A 373 -48.47 43.62 -9.28
C ILE A 373 -49.96 43.34 -9.13
N TRP A 374 -50.68 44.30 -8.56
CA TRP A 374 -52.15 44.33 -8.54
C TRP A 374 -52.64 45.54 -9.34
N ARG A 375 -53.76 45.42 -10.03
CA ARG A 375 -54.33 46.52 -10.83
C ARG A 375 -55.79 46.77 -10.51
N LEU A 376 -56.21 48.02 -10.73
CA LEU A 376 -57.61 48.40 -10.68
C LEU A 376 -58.30 47.96 -11.98
N VAL A 377 -59.39 47.20 -11.88
CA VAL A 377 -60.06 46.57 -13.04
C VAL A 377 -60.87 47.56 -13.88
N GLY A 378 -61.47 48.58 -13.24
CA GLY A 378 -62.33 49.54 -13.90
C GLY A 378 -62.18 50.94 -13.35
N ASN A 379 -62.65 51.93 -14.12
CA ASN A 379 -62.56 53.32 -13.74
C ASN A 379 -63.30 53.58 -12.42
N THR A 380 -62.63 54.24 -11.48
CA THR A 380 -63.18 54.62 -10.18
C THR A 380 -63.32 56.13 -10.10
N ALA A 381 -64.56 56.62 -10.00
CA ALA A 381 -64.84 58.05 -9.80
C ALA A 381 -64.41 58.49 -8.40
N ILE A 382 -63.71 59.61 -8.28
CA ILE A 382 -63.24 60.17 -7.02
C ILE A 382 -64.27 61.19 -6.54
N ASN A 383 -65.21 60.74 -5.71
CA ASN A 383 -66.36 61.53 -5.23
C ASN A 383 -66.31 61.83 -3.72
N ALA A 384 -65.16 61.62 -3.08
CA ALA A 384 -64.91 61.90 -1.68
C ALA A 384 -63.48 62.42 -1.47
N ASN A 385 -63.25 63.13 -0.37
CA ASN A 385 -61.95 63.70 -0.04
C ASN A 385 -61.50 63.30 1.38
N PRO A 386 -60.65 62.25 1.54
CA PRO A 386 -60.23 61.29 0.52
C PRO A 386 -61.27 60.17 0.27
N LEU A 387 -61.26 59.60 -0.92
CA LEU A 387 -61.92 58.34 -1.25
C LEU A 387 -60.94 57.18 -1.05
N VAL A 388 -61.28 56.25 -0.15
CA VAL A 388 -60.56 54.98 -0.03
C VAL A 388 -60.94 54.07 -1.19
N LEU A 389 -59.95 53.52 -1.89
CA LEU A 389 -60.18 52.66 -3.03
C LEU A 389 -60.64 51.28 -2.57
N THR A 390 -61.94 51.00 -2.76
CA THR A 390 -62.57 49.70 -2.42
C THR A 390 -63.11 48.96 -3.65
N GLY A 391 -62.84 49.49 -4.85
CA GLY A 391 -63.26 48.91 -6.12
C GLY A 391 -62.61 47.55 -6.42
N THR A 392 -63.06 46.91 -7.51
CA THR A 392 -62.52 45.62 -7.94
C THR A 392 -61.04 45.75 -8.31
N MET A 393 -60.19 45.00 -7.61
CA MET A 393 -58.76 44.88 -7.86
C MET A 393 -58.42 43.42 -8.16
N GLU A 394 -57.46 43.20 -9.03
CA GLU A 394 -56.98 41.86 -9.40
C GLU A 394 -55.46 41.81 -9.44
N ALA A 395 -54.88 40.63 -9.20
CA ALA A 395 -53.48 40.37 -9.47
C ALA A 395 -53.26 40.40 -10.99
N ASP A 396 -52.14 40.97 -11.44
CA ASP A 396 -51.83 41.02 -12.87
C ASP A 396 -51.60 39.60 -13.42
N ASP A 397 -52.43 39.18 -14.36
CA ASP A 397 -52.49 37.83 -14.90
C ASP A 397 -52.39 37.80 -16.44
N THR A 398 -52.20 38.97 -17.08
CA THR A 398 -52.35 39.13 -18.53
C THR A 398 -50.99 39.33 -19.21
N SER A 399 -50.89 39.02 -20.50
CA SER A 399 -49.72 39.35 -21.35
C SER A 399 -48.37 38.79 -20.85
N GLY A 400 -48.37 37.68 -20.11
CA GLY A 400 -47.14 37.07 -19.57
C GLY A 400 -46.66 37.70 -18.26
N ALA A 401 -47.56 38.32 -17.49
CA ALA A 401 -47.29 38.78 -16.13
C ALA A 401 -46.66 37.66 -15.28
N GLY A 402 -45.62 38.01 -14.54
CA GLY A 402 -44.92 37.12 -13.62
C GLY A 402 -45.06 37.60 -12.19
N SER A 403 -45.26 36.67 -11.26
CA SER A 403 -45.20 36.92 -9.83
C SER A 403 -44.14 36.03 -9.17
N LEU A 404 -43.68 36.45 -8.01
CA LEU A 404 -42.73 35.71 -7.19
C LEU A 404 -43.26 35.61 -5.76
N GLY A 405 -43.11 34.44 -5.17
CA GLY A 405 -43.58 34.14 -3.81
C GLY A 405 -45.10 33.98 -3.69
N SER A 406 -45.59 33.96 -2.45
CA SER A 406 -47.02 33.93 -2.14
C SER A 406 -47.70 35.25 -2.49
N ALA A 407 -48.95 35.18 -2.98
CA ALA A 407 -49.75 36.34 -3.36
C ALA A 407 -50.21 37.17 -2.15
N MET A 408 -50.38 38.48 -2.36
CA MET A 408 -51.10 39.35 -1.45
C MET A 408 -52.57 38.93 -1.37
N SER A 409 -53.25 39.28 -0.27
CA SER A 409 -54.71 39.13 -0.18
C SER A 409 -55.37 40.49 -0.02
N VAL A 410 -56.50 40.69 -0.69
CA VAL A 410 -57.26 41.94 -0.63
C VAL A 410 -58.69 41.69 -0.16
N THR A 411 -59.19 42.52 0.75
CA THR A 411 -60.60 42.53 1.15
C THR A 411 -61.05 43.97 1.30
N SER A 412 -62.08 44.38 0.54
CA SER A 412 -62.59 45.75 0.54
C SER A 412 -61.50 46.83 0.35
N GLY A 413 -60.51 46.56 -0.53
CA GLY A 413 -59.40 47.49 -0.82
C GLY A 413 -58.25 47.51 0.20
N ILE A 414 -58.30 46.67 1.24
CA ILE A 414 -57.25 46.51 2.23
C ILE A 414 -56.39 45.30 1.88
N PHE A 415 -55.10 45.52 1.70
CA PHE A 415 -54.10 44.49 1.39
C PHE A 415 -53.44 43.95 2.65
N THR A 416 -53.41 42.62 2.77
CA THR A 416 -52.68 41.89 3.82
C THR A 416 -51.50 41.15 3.21
N PHE A 417 -50.36 41.25 3.87
CA PHE A 417 -49.10 40.68 3.41
C PHE A 417 -49.03 39.16 3.69
N PRO A 418 -48.44 38.37 2.78
CA PRO A 418 -48.31 36.93 2.97
C PRO A 418 -47.15 36.56 3.92
N GLN A 419 -46.18 37.46 4.13
CA GLN A 419 -44.96 37.22 4.89
C GLN A 419 -44.41 38.51 5.52
N THR A 420 -43.74 38.37 6.66
CA THR A 420 -43.06 39.46 7.37
C THR A 420 -41.78 39.85 6.63
N GLY A 421 -41.29 41.07 6.81
CA GLY A 421 -40.06 41.56 6.18
C GLY A 421 -40.14 43.02 5.79
N ILE A 422 -39.12 43.50 5.08
CA ILE A 422 -39.11 44.87 4.53
C ILE A 422 -39.77 44.83 3.16
N TRP A 423 -40.82 45.63 2.97
CA TRP A 423 -41.59 45.71 1.73
C TRP A 423 -41.53 47.11 1.12
N GLU A 424 -41.32 47.17 -0.19
CA GLU A 424 -41.56 48.33 -1.04
C GLU A 424 -42.98 48.23 -1.61
N ILE A 425 -43.75 49.28 -1.38
CA ILE A 425 -45.07 49.50 -1.96
C ILE A 425 -44.99 50.69 -2.90
N VAL A 426 -45.49 50.53 -4.12
CA VAL A 426 -45.61 51.64 -5.09
C VAL A 426 -47.04 51.71 -5.56
N PHE A 427 -47.64 52.90 -5.50
CA PHE A 427 -48.93 53.17 -6.12
C PHE A 427 -48.73 54.10 -7.31
N ILE A 428 -49.14 53.60 -8.48
CA ILE A 428 -49.19 54.36 -9.73
C ILE A 428 -50.67 54.60 -10.03
N GLY A 429 -51.11 55.84 -9.91
CA GLY A 429 -52.47 56.26 -10.24
C GLY A 429 -52.51 56.99 -11.58
N SER A 430 -53.22 56.44 -12.57
CA SER A 430 -53.52 57.14 -13.81
C SER A 430 -54.86 57.86 -13.67
N GLU A 431 -54.81 59.17 -13.62
CA GLU A 431 -55.95 60.05 -13.37
C GLU A 431 -56.50 60.60 -14.70
N PHE A 432 -57.82 60.61 -14.83
CA PHE A 432 -58.53 61.28 -15.91
C PHE A 432 -59.49 62.30 -15.34
N HIS A 433 -59.44 63.50 -15.90
CA HIS A 433 -60.20 64.64 -15.44
C HIS A 433 -61.07 65.22 -16.55
N SER A 434 -62.37 65.34 -16.26
CA SER A 434 -63.40 65.72 -17.24
C SER A 434 -63.99 67.12 -17.02
N GLY A 435 -63.70 67.77 -15.89
CA GLY A 435 -64.23 69.07 -15.46
C GLY A 435 -63.17 70.18 -15.35
N GLY A 436 -63.48 71.34 -14.76
CA GLY A 436 -62.55 72.50 -14.64
C GLY A 436 -61.34 72.24 -13.73
N GLY A 437 -60.22 72.96 -13.90
CA GLY A 437 -58.91 72.61 -13.30
C GLY A 437 -58.85 72.52 -11.75
N GLY A 438 -58.04 71.60 -11.23
CA GLY A 438 -57.83 71.38 -9.79
C GLY A 438 -56.60 70.52 -9.48
N THR A 439 -56.46 70.12 -8.21
CA THR A 439 -55.35 69.31 -7.70
C THR A 439 -55.85 67.95 -7.22
N THR A 440 -55.24 66.86 -7.69
CA THR A 440 -55.44 65.50 -7.20
C THR A 440 -54.33 65.07 -6.27
N ARG A 441 -54.68 64.10 -5.43
CA ARG A 441 -53.71 63.29 -4.70
C ARG A 441 -54.03 61.82 -4.78
N ILE A 442 -52.97 61.02 -4.81
CA ILE A 442 -53.00 59.62 -4.43
C ILE A 442 -52.16 59.41 -3.18
N SER A 443 -52.60 58.50 -2.31
CA SER A 443 -51.93 58.22 -1.06
C SER A 443 -51.88 56.73 -0.76
N ILE A 444 -50.76 56.31 -0.17
CA ILE A 444 -50.62 55.01 0.48
C ILE A 444 -50.89 55.24 1.96
N GLU A 445 -51.77 54.41 2.53
CA GLU A 445 -52.10 54.41 3.94
C GLU A 445 -51.73 53.07 4.56
N ARG A 446 -51.13 53.09 5.76
CA ARG A 446 -50.78 51.90 6.53
C ARG A 446 -51.53 51.87 7.86
N THR A 447 -51.86 50.68 8.33
CA THR A 447 -52.23 50.43 9.73
C THR A 447 -51.20 49.54 10.41
N GLU A 448 -51.04 49.71 11.73
CA GLU A 448 -50.21 48.87 12.61
C GLU A 448 -51.07 48.09 13.62
N ASN A 449 -52.40 48.26 13.57
CA ASN A 449 -53.36 47.71 14.53
C ASN A 449 -54.66 47.19 13.89
N ASP A 450 -54.70 47.10 12.56
CA ASP A 450 -55.87 46.72 11.75
C ASP A 450 -57.09 47.65 11.88
N THR A 451 -56.96 48.83 12.49
CA THR A 451 -58.09 49.75 12.70
C THR A 451 -57.80 51.16 12.23
N ASP A 452 -56.67 51.72 12.65
CA ASP A 452 -56.30 53.10 12.35
C ASP A 452 -55.32 53.14 11.19
N TYR A 453 -55.66 53.91 10.16
CA TYR A 453 -54.85 54.04 8.94
C TYR A 453 -54.25 55.43 8.85
N ALA A 454 -52.92 55.49 8.80
CA ALA A 454 -52.14 56.71 8.63
C ALA A 454 -51.62 56.83 7.20
N VAL A 455 -51.68 58.03 6.63
CA VAL A 455 -51.07 58.33 5.33
C VAL A 455 -49.55 58.32 5.48
N VAL A 456 -48.88 57.46 4.71
CA VAL A 456 -47.43 57.24 4.76
C VAL A 456 -46.70 57.75 3.53
N SER A 457 -47.41 57.94 2.41
CA SER A 457 -46.85 58.51 1.20
C SER A 457 -47.95 59.15 0.36
N THR A 458 -47.65 60.28 -0.28
CA THR A 458 -48.60 61.04 -1.10
C THR A 458 -47.91 61.59 -2.34
N ALA A 459 -48.60 61.56 -3.47
CA ALA A 459 -48.22 62.29 -4.67
C ALA A 459 -49.37 63.20 -5.10
N LEU A 460 -49.02 64.43 -5.47
CA LEU A 460 -49.96 65.45 -5.92
C LEU A 460 -49.75 65.72 -7.42
N GLN A 461 -50.85 65.97 -8.13
CA GLN A 461 -50.83 66.44 -9.52
C GLN A 461 -51.82 67.59 -9.69
N THR A 462 -51.54 68.46 -10.64
CA THR A 462 -52.50 69.48 -11.08
C THR A 462 -52.82 69.20 -12.53
N CYS A 463 -54.10 69.23 -12.88
CA CYS A 463 -54.53 69.03 -14.25
C CYS A 463 -55.65 69.98 -14.65
N VAL A 464 -55.81 70.13 -15.96
CA VAL A 464 -56.86 70.94 -16.58
C VAL A 464 -57.96 70.04 -17.18
N SER A 465 -58.99 70.64 -17.76
CA SER A 465 -60.12 69.90 -18.33
C SER A 465 -59.69 69.00 -19.49
N ASN A 466 -60.21 67.76 -19.52
CA ASN A 466 -59.94 66.72 -20.51
C ASN A 466 -58.47 66.31 -20.58
N GLU A 467 -57.82 66.18 -19.43
CA GLU A 467 -56.41 65.81 -19.31
C GLU A 467 -56.23 64.45 -18.62
N ARG A 468 -55.14 63.75 -18.99
CA ARG A 468 -54.65 62.54 -18.32
C ARG A 468 -53.30 62.82 -17.68
N LYS A 469 -53.13 62.44 -16.41
CA LYS A 469 -51.88 62.53 -15.66
C LYS A 469 -51.62 61.22 -14.92
N ALA A 470 -50.37 61.01 -14.54
CA ALA A 470 -49.99 59.92 -13.65
C ALA A 470 -49.37 60.51 -12.38
N ALA A 471 -49.82 60.05 -11.23
CA ALA A 471 -49.21 60.29 -9.94
C ALA A 471 -48.56 59.00 -9.45
N ILE A 472 -47.40 59.11 -8.79
CA ILE A 472 -46.66 57.95 -8.26
C ILE A 472 -46.19 58.28 -6.86
N CYS A 473 -46.57 57.47 -5.88
CA CYS A 473 -46.03 57.51 -4.54
C CYS A 473 -45.52 56.12 -4.13
N SER A 474 -44.49 56.09 -3.28
CA SER A 474 -43.91 54.85 -2.78
C SER A 474 -43.64 54.91 -1.29
N PHE A 475 -43.61 53.73 -0.67
CA PHE A 475 -43.35 53.58 0.75
C PHE A 475 -42.57 52.28 1.01
N ILE A 476 -41.50 52.37 1.79
CA ILE A 476 -40.75 51.20 2.25
C ILE A 476 -40.95 51.09 3.75
N PHE A 477 -41.38 49.93 4.23
CA PHE A 477 -41.55 49.69 5.66
C PHE A 477 -41.41 48.22 6.03
N GLU A 478 -41.25 47.98 7.34
CA GLU A 478 -41.24 46.65 7.92
C GLU A 478 -42.67 46.18 8.24
N VAL A 479 -43.04 45.03 7.68
CA VAL A 479 -44.22 44.25 8.07
C VAL A 479 -43.79 43.30 9.18
N ALA A 480 -44.11 43.65 10.43
CA ALA A 480 -43.78 42.88 11.62
C ALA A 480 -44.90 41.88 12.00
N SER A 481 -46.16 42.20 11.68
CA SER A 481 -47.33 41.38 12.01
C SER A 481 -48.26 41.21 10.81
N LEU A 482 -48.44 39.98 10.34
CA LEU A 482 -49.39 39.66 9.24
C LEU A 482 -50.85 39.97 9.61
N ALA A 483 -51.17 40.01 10.90
CA ALA A 483 -52.51 40.31 11.37
C ALA A 483 -52.79 41.83 11.40
N ASN A 484 -51.78 42.63 11.74
CA ASN A 484 -51.98 44.04 12.07
C ASN A 484 -51.44 45.00 11.02
N ASP A 485 -50.34 44.64 10.34
CA ASP A 485 -49.73 45.47 9.32
C ASP A 485 -50.44 45.27 7.98
N LYS A 486 -51.19 46.29 7.56
CA LYS A 486 -51.93 46.28 6.29
C LYS A 486 -51.77 47.61 5.59
N VAL A 487 -51.95 47.60 4.28
CA VAL A 487 -51.97 48.83 3.47
C VAL A 487 -53.26 48.96 2.69
N ARG A 488 -53.69 50.20 2.48
CA ARG A 488 -54.77 50.55 1.57
C ARG A 488 -54.38 51.79 0.79
N PHE A 489 -55.13 52.06 -0.26
CA PHE A 489 -54.87 53.17 -1.15
C PHE A 489 -56.05 54.12 -1.15
N SER A 490 -55.76 55.41 -1.21
CA SER A 490 -56.79 56.43 -1.33
C SER A 490 -56.43 57.43 -2.41
N ALA A 491 -57.45 58.07 -2.94
CA ALA A 491 -57.31 59.19 -3.85
C ALA A 491 -58.24 60.30 -3.39
N ALA A 492 -57.84 61.54 -3.63
CA ALA A 492 -58.70 62.67 -3.34
C ALA A 492 -58.60 63.72 -4.43
N ASP A 493 -59.66 64.49 -4.51
CA ASP A 493 -59.77 65.66 -5.34
C ASP A 493 -59.97 66.88 -4.44
N GLU A 494 -59.09 67.87 -4.61
CA GLU A 494 -59.05 69.10 -3.83
C GLU A 494 -59.91 70.22 -4.46
N GLY A 495 -60.62 69.96 -5.59
CA GLY A 495 -61.34 70.97 -6.39
C GLY A 495 -62.77 70.65 -6.87
N GLY A 496 -63.23 69.39 -6.97
CA GLY A 496 -64.63 69.03 -7.29
C GLY A 496 -64.82 67.84 -8.27
N ASN A 497 -65.89 67.06 -8.03
CA ASN A 497 -66.24 65.66 -8.45
C ASN A 497 -66.00 65.12 -9.90
N ASP A 498 -65.28 65.79 -10.79
CA ASP A 498 -65.16 65.38 -12.21
C ASP A 498 -63.90 64.54 -12.52
N TRP A 499 -63.43 63.77 -11.54
CA TRP A 499 -62.17 63.01 -11.58
C TRP A 499 -62.39 61.51 -11.45
N SER A 500 -61.54 60.74 -12.12
CA SER A 500 -61.52 59.28 -11.98
C SER A 500 -60.11 58.71 -12.07
N LEU A 501 -59.83 57.69 -11.27
CA LEU A 501 -58.72 56.79 -11.54
C LEU A 501 -59.15 55.83 -12.66
N GLN A 502 -58.30 55.70 -13.66
CA GLN A 502 -58.54 54.82 -14.79
C GLN A 502 -58.09 53.40 -14.43
N GLY A 503 -58.92 52.40 -14.75
CA GLY A 503 -58.64 50.99 -14.51
C GLY A 503 -58.79 50.16 -15.78
N SER A 504 -58.18 48.98 -15.79
CA SER A 504 -58.28 48.01 -16.89
C SER A 504 -57.99 46.61 -16.38
N SER A 505 -58.59 45.61 -17.03
CA SER A 505 -58.33 44.19 -16.81
C SER A 505 -57.44 43.55 -17.89
N THR A 506 -56.74 44.36 -18.68
CA THR A 506 -55.90 43.84 -19.79
C THR A 506 -54.52 44.48 -19.84
N ASP A 507 -54.37 45.66 -19.23
CA ASP A 507 -53.13 46.43 -19.14
C ASP A 507 -53.06 47.21 -17.82
N ASN A 508 -51.84 47.44 -17.33
CA ASN A 508 -51.60 48.14 -16.07
C ASN A 508 -51.74 49.66 -16.26
N ILE A 509 -52.93 50.21 -15.97
CA ILE A 509 -53.22 51.65 -16.05
C ILE A 509 -53.06 52.33 -14.68
N SER A 510 -53.89 51.95 -13.70
CA SER A 510 -53.64 52.26 -12.28
C SER A 510 -53.36 50.96 -11.55
N TYR A 511 -52.20 50.87 -10.92
CA TYR A 511 -51.69 49.62 -10.37
C TYR A 511 -50.79 49.84 -9.16
N PHE A 512 -50.57 48.76 -8.43
CA PHE A 512 -49.86 48.69 -7.17
C PHE A 512 -48.77 47.64 -7.30
N VAL A 513 -47.54 47.98 -6.90
CA VAL A 513 -46.42 47.07 -6.86
C VAL A 513 -46.13 46.71 -5.40
N PHE A 514 -46.06 45.42 -5.11
CA PHE A 514 -45.66 44.87 -3.83
C PHE A 514 -44.36 44.10 -4.01
N LYS A 515 -43.27 44.53 -3.38
CA LYS A 515 -41.97 43.86 -3.50
C LYS A 515 -41.33 43.70 -2.13
N ARG A 516 -41.01 42.46 -1.74
CA ARG A 516 -40.29 42.17 -0.51
C ARG A 516 -38.79 42.29 -0.77
N LEU A 517 -38.16 43.24 -0.09
CA LEU A 517 -36.74 43.56 -0.22
C LEU A 517 -35.86 42.60 0.59
N GLY A 518 -36.40 41.97 1.63
CA GLY A 518 -35.71 40.96 2.43
C GLY A 518 -36.45 40.62 3.72
N ALA A 519 -35.98 39.58 4.39
CA ALA A 519 -36.31 39.32 5.78
C ALA A 519 -35.68 40.39 6.69
N VAL A 520 -36.30 40.62 7.86
CA VAL A 520 -35.78 41.50 8.93
C VAL A 520 -34.99 40.69 9.93
#